data_AF-A0A925V5C1-F1
#
_entry.id   AF-A0A925V5C1-F1
#
_cell.length_a   1.000
_cell.length_b   1.000
_cell.length_c   1.000
_cell.angle_alpha   90.00
_cell.angle_beta   90.00
_cell.angle_gamma   90.00
#
_symmetry.space_group_name_H-M   'P 1'
#
loop_
_entity.id
_entity.type
_entity.pdbx_description
1 polymer ?
#
loop_
_entity_poly.entity_id
_entity_poly.type
_entity_poly.pdbx_seq_one_letter_code
_entity_poly.pdbx_strand_id
1 'polypeptide(L)'
;AALARRAPTAGSDDELLADPPMGAPPGGMQGYSAGRRLRWIIGGIVLLLVGGVGWTVKRMRDAAAAERNAPKQPSYTLATDDAGELGERPRQLVWSDGPARLGLSRQQPGVQEIVLPDRRLRLAPGHDVAQLRVEVKDGVTTELKVLVGDIVQLPPEAAPAPR
;
A
#
# COMPACT_ATOMS: atom_id res chain seq x y z
N ALA A 1 41.30 -62.52 61.81
CA ALA A 1 41.95 -61.58 60.88
C ALA A 1 40.88 -60.98 59.97
N ALA A 2 40.81 -59.64 59.98
CA ALA A 2 40.16 -58.70 59.06
C ALA A 2 38.87 -59.09 58.31
N LEU A 3 37.77 -58.45 58.74
CA LEU A 3 36.62 -58.07 57.91
C LEU A 3 37.09 -57.33 56.65
N ALA A 4 36.98 -57.97 55.48
CA ALA A 4 37.16 -57.29 54.20
C ALA A 4 35.95 -56.38 53.96
N ARG A 5 36.09 -55.09 54.27
CA ARG A 5 35.15 -54.04 53.87
C ARG A 5 35.05 -54.06 52.33
N ARG A 6 33.92 -54.47 51.78
CA ARG A 6 33.60 -54.20 50.37
C ARG A 6 33.43 -52.69 50.21
N ALA A 7 34.18 -52.10 49.29
CA ALA A 7 34.06 -50.70 48.95
C ALA A 7 32.66 -50.45 48.33
N PRO A 8 31.97 -49.35 48.70
CA PRO A 8 30.73 -48.95 48.04
C PRO A 8 31.03 -48.57 46.59
N THR A 9 30.32 -49.19 45.65
CA THR A 9 30.56 -49.05 44.22
C THR A 9 30.01 -47.73 43.67
N ALA A 10 30.75 -47.16 42.71
CA ALA A 10 30.44 -45.91 42.05
C ALA A 10 29.37 -46.13 40.98
N GLY A 11 28.10 -46.12 41.39
CA GLY A 11 26.86 -46.07 40.59
C GLY A 11 27.01 -46.07 39.06
N SER A 12 27.35 -47.24 38.51
CA SER A 12 27.40 -47.50 37.07
C SER A 12 26.18 -48.32 36.69
N ASP A 13 25.53 -47.95 35.57
CA ASP A 13 24.31 -48.58 35.04
C ASP A 13 24.47 -50.07 34.64
N ASP A 14 25.69 -50.62 34.75
CA ASP A 14 26.06 -51.95 34.28
C ASP A 14 26.43 -52.93 35.42
N GLU A 15 26.15 -52.59 36.68
CA GLU A 15 26.29 -53.52 37.79
C GLU A 15 25.08 -54.47 37.83
N LEU A 16 25.27 -55.69 37.28
CA LEU A 16 24.30 -56.78 37.41
C LEU A 16 24.06 -57.08 38.90
N LEU A 17 22.91 -56.65 39.41
CA LEU A 17 22.44 -56.95 40.76
C LEU A 17 22.42 -58.47 40.98
N ALA A 18 23.08 -58.94 42.04
CA ALA A 18 23.08 -60.35 42.43
C ALA A 18 21.66 -60.88 42.74
N ASP A 19 20.73 -59.99 43.07
CA ASP A 19 19.29 -60.27 43.21
C ASP A 19 18.50 -59.38 42.24
N PRO A 20 17.94 -59.92 41.15
CA PRO A 20 17.03 -59.16 40.30
C PRO A 20 15.73 -58.85 41.05
N PRO A 21 15.11 -57.68 40.82
CA PRO A 21 13.83 -57.33 41.44
C PRO A 21 12.73 -58.34 41.06
N MET A 22 11.94 -58.78 42.05
CA MET A 22 10.81 -59.69 41.80
C MET A 22 9.68 -58.96 41.06
N GLY A 23 9.54 -59.26 39.78
CA GLY A 23 8.46 -58.81 38.91
C GLY A 23 8.78 -59.16 37.46
N ALA A 24 7.79 -59.61 36.68
CA ALA A 24 8.01 -59.84 35.25
C ALA A 24 8.48 -58.52 34.60
N PRO A 25 9.56 -58.52 33.80
CA PRO A 25 9.99 -57.33 33.10
C PRO A 25 8.81 -56.83 32.25
N PRO A 26 8.46 -55.53 32.30
CA PRO A 26 7.39 -55.02 31.46
C PRO A 26 7.73 -55.33 30.01
N GLY A 27 6.93 -56.19 29.37
CA GLY A 27 7.22 -56.69 28.02
C GLY A 27 7.39 -55.51 27.05
N GLY A 28 8.33 -55.63 26.09
CA GLY A 28 8.76 -54.52 25.23
C GLY A 28 7.65 -53.81 24.43
N MET A 29 6.43 -54.38 24.36
CA MET A 29 5.27 -53.75 23.73
C MET A 29 4.47 -52.81 24.63
N GLN A 30 4.60 -52.89 25.97
CA GLN A 30 3.82 -52.06 26.91
C GLN A 30 4.24 -50.58 26.84
N GLY A 31 5.52 -50.30 26.58
CA GLY A 31 5.99 -48.93 26.32
C GLY A 31 5.50 -48.37 24.98
N TYR A 32 5.23 -49.23 23.99
CA TYR A 32 4.80 -48.81 22.65
C TYR A 32 3.32 -48.39 22.60
N SER A 33 2.47 -49.02 23.42
CA SER A 33 1.05 -48.68 23.53
C SER A 33 0.80 -47.46 24.42
N ALA A 34 1.61 -47.26 25.47
CA ALA A 34 1.54 -46.09 26.36
C ALA A 34 1.79 -44.75 25.63
N GLY A 35 2.54 -44.76 24.53
CA GLY A 35 2.91 -43.54 23.78
C GLY A 35 1.93 -43.12 22.67
N ARG A 36 0.82 -43.82 22.43
CA ARG A 36 -0.05 -43.56 21.25
C ARG A 36 -0.54 -42.12 21.22
N ARG A 37 -1.07 -41.58 22.34
CA ARG A 37 -1.55 -40.18 22.41
C ARG A 37 -0.43 -39.16 22.22
N LEU A 38 0.73 -39.41 22.81
CA LEU A 38 1.89 -38.52 22.69
C LEU A 38 2.37 -38.42 21.23
N ARG A 39 2.36 -39.52 20.47
CA ARG A 39 2.72 -39.51 19.05
C ARG A 39 1.75 -38.72 18.18
N TRP A 40 0.45 -38.76 18.48
CA TRP A 40 -0.53 -37.91 17.79
C TRP A 40 -0.30 -36.43 18.08
N ILE A 41 0.05 -36.08 19.32
CA ILE A 41 0.37 -34.70 19.69
C ILE A 41 1.64 -34.23 18.96
N ILE A 42 2.72 -35.00 19.02
CA ILE A 42 3.98 -34.66 18.35
C ILE A 42 3.78 -34.59 16.83
N GLY A 43 3.08 -35.58 16.25
CA GLY A 43 2.76 -35.58 14.83
C GLY A 43 1.94 -34.36 14.41
N GLY A 44 0.96 -33.97 15.23
CA GLY A 44 0.18 -32.74 15.02
C GLY A 44 1.05 -31.48 15.05
N ILE A 45 1.95 -31.36 16.03
CA ILE A 45 2.89 -30.22 16.14
C ILE A 45 3.80 -30.15 14.91
N VAL A 46 4.38 -31.28 14.49
CA VAL A 46 5.25 -31.34 13.31
C VAL A 46 4.48 -30.97 12.05
N LEU A 47 3.26 -31.48 11.87
CA LEU A 47 2.40 -31.14 10.74
C LEU A 47 2.08 -29.65 10.70
N LEU A 48 1.79 -29.06 11.87
CA LEU A 48 1.48 -27.64 12.01
C LEU A 48 2.70 -26.77 11.70
N LEU A 49 3.90 -27.18 12.14
CA LEU A 49 5.16 -26.51 11.80
C LEU A 49 5.44 -26.57 10.30
N VAL A 50 5.37 -27.76 9.68
CA VAL A 50 5.60 -27.93 8.24
C VAL A 50 4.57 -27.15 7.42
N GLY A 51 3.29 -27.23 7.81
CA GLY A 51 2.21 -26.47 7.19
C GLY A 51 2.38 -24.96 7.33
N GLY A 52 2.78 -24.49 8.52
CA GLY A 52 3.03 -23.08 8.80
C GLY A 52 4.19 -22.52 7.98
N VAL A 53 5.30 -23.25 7.87
CA VAL A 53 6.43 -22.87 7.02
C VAL A 53 6.00 -22.82 5.55
N GLY A 54 5.31 -23.84 5.06
CA GLY A 54 4.81 -23.89 3.68
C GLY A 54 3.87 -22.72 3.35
N TRP A 55 2.95 -22.41 4.27
CA TRP A 55 2.02 -21.27 4.13
C TRP A 55 2.77 -19.93 4.10
N THR A 56 3.77 -19.76 4.96
CA THR A 56 4.56 -18.52 5.03
C THR A 56 5.37 -18.30 3.76
N VAL A 57 6.03 -19.34 3.24
CA VAL A 57 6.78 -19.27 1.97
C VAL A 57 5.85 -18.96 0.81
N LYS A 58 4.67 -19.58 0.75
CA LYS A 58 3.66 -19.26 -0.27
C LYS A 58 3.25 -17.79 -0.20
N ARG A 59 2.90 -17.29 0.99
CA ARG A 59 2.50 -15.90 1.19
C ARG A 59 3.58 -14.91 0.75
N MET A 60 4.85 -15.18 1.07
CA MET A 60 5.97 -14.34 0.64
C MET A 60 6.15 -14.36 -0.88
N ARG A 61 5.99 -15.53 -1.52
CA ARG A 61 6.05 -15.64 -2.98
C ARG A 61 4.91 -14.91 -3.67
N ASP A 62 3.69 -15.04 -3.15
CA ASP A 62 2.50 -14.39 -3.68
C ASP A 62 2.63 -12.85 -3.54
N ALA A 63 3.14 -12.36 -2.40
CA ALA A 63 3.43 -10.94 -2.20
C ALA A 63 4.50 -10.42 -3.18
N ALA A 64 5.60 -11.15 -3.34
CA ALA A 64 6.66 -10.78 -4.29
C ALA A 64 6.22 -10.88 -5.77
N ALA A 65 5.23 -11.72 -6.08
CA ALA A 65 4.61 -11.77 -7.39
C ALA A 65 3.64 -10.59 -7.61
N ALA A 66 2.89 -10.22 -6.57
CA ALA A 66 2.00 -9.06 -6.59
C ALA A 66 2.76 -7.75 -6.77
N GLU A 67 3.91 -7.57 -6.10
CA GLU A 67 4.77 -6.39 -6.28
C GLU A 67 5.35 -6.28 -7.69
N ARG A 68 5.71 -7.42 -8.30
CA ARG A 68 6.20 -7.44 -9.70
C ARG A 68 5.14 -7.07 -10.72
N ASN A 69 3.88 -7.38 -10.42
CA ASN A 69 2.73 -7.07 -11.27
C ASN A 69 2.01 -5.79 -10.84
N ALA A 70 2.54 -5.07 -9.83
CA ALA A 70 1.94 -3.83 -9.38
C ALA A 70 2.07 -2.78 -10.50
N PRO A 71 0.98 -2.10 -10.88
CA PRO A 71 1.05 -1.02 -11.85
C PRO A 71 1.97 0.07 -11.29
N LYS A 72 3.12 0.28 -11.93
CA LYS A 72 4.03 1.37 -11.58
C LYS A 72 3.26 2.69 -11.73
N GLN A 73 3.02 3.37 -10.62
CA GLN A 73 2.47 4.72 -10.68
C GLN A 73 3.44 5.59 -11.47
N PRO A 74 2.98 6.32 -12.50
CA PRO A 74 3.83 7.21 -13.25
C PRO A 74 4.36 8.29 -12.30
N SER A 75 5.68 8.32 -12.10
CA SER A 75 6.34 9.40 -11.38
C SER A 75 6.55 10.56 -12.34
N TYR A 76 5.90 11.69 -12.08
CA TYR A 76 6.12 12.92 -12.83
C TYR A 76 7.16 13.76 -12.10
N THR A 77 8.26 14.08 -12.78
CA THR A 77 9.19 15.11 -12.34
C THR A 77 8.57 16.46 -12.70
N LEU A 78 8.14 17.21 -11.69
CA LEU A 78 7.77 18.61 -11.89
C LEU A 78 9.03 19.36 -12.32
N ALA A 79 8.98 20.03 -13.46
CA ALA A 79 10.04 20.95 -13.85
C ALA A 79 10.13 22.04 -12.76
N THR A 80 11.23 22.07 -12.04
CA THR A 80 11.62 23.22 -11.23
C THR A 80 12.13 24.30 -12.18
N ASP A 81 11.21 24.88 -12.95
CA ASP A 81 11.47 26.15 -13.61
C ASP A 81 11.71 27.17 -12.49
N ASP A 82 12.81 27.91 -12.60
CA ASP A 82 13.34 28.82 -11.60
C ASP A 82 12.26 29.59 -10.83
N ALA A 83 12.34 29.52 -9.51
CA ALA A 83 11.44 30.17 -8.56
C ALA A 83 11.39 31.72 -8.66
N GLY A 84 12.00 32.31 -9.69
CA GLY A 84 12.01 33.74 -9.99
C GLY A 84 11.05 34.20 -11.10
N GLU A 85 10.60 33.33 -12.03
CA GLU A 85 9.80 33.76 -13.20
C GLU A 85 8.32 33.34 -13.18
N LEU A 86 7.88 32.57 -12.19
CA LEU A 86 6.48 32.11 -12.07
C LEU A 86 5.49 33.24 -11.72
N GLY A 87 5.99 34.39 -11.24
CA GLY A 87 5.15 35.54 -10.90
C GLY A 87 4.60 36.29 -12.12
N GLU A 88 5.30 36.26 -13.25
CA GLU A 88 4.98 37.09 -14.42
C GLU A 88 4.25 36.34 -15.54
N ARG A 89 4.22 35.01 -15.53
CA ARG A 89 3.51 34.24 -16.56
C ARG A 89 1.99 34.39 -16.39
N PRO A 90 1.23 34.75 -17.45
CA PRO A 90 -0.21 34.84 -17.37
C PRO A 90 -0.78 33.47 -16.97
N ARG A 91 -1.44 33.41 -15.80
CA ARG A 91 -2.05 32.18 -15.27
C ARG A 91 -3.39 31.93 -15.96
N GLN A 92 -3.30 31.61 -17.25
CA GLN A 92 -4.43 31.38 -18.13
C GLN A 92 -4.62 29.88 -18.38
N LEU A 93 -5.87 29.45 -18.37
CA LEU A 93 -6.25 28.09 -18.78
C LEU A 93 -7.10 28.19 -20.06
N VAL A 94 -6.61 27.61 -21.15
CA VAL A 94 -7.34 27.55 -22.41
C VAL A 94 -8.12 26.25 -22.44
N TRP A 95 -9.42 26.35 -22.71
CA TRP A 95 -10.30 25.19 -22.87
C TRP A 95 -11.10 25.31 -24.16
N SER A 96 -10.86 24.41 -25.11
CA SER A 96 -11.36 24.55 -26.48
C SER A 96 -12.58 23.68 -26.80
N ASP A 97 -12.76 22.54 -26.11
CA ASP A 97 -13.84 21.60 -26.42
C ASP A 97 -14.16 20.66 -25.25
N GLY A 98 -15.40 20.19 -25.19
CA GLY A 98 -15.87 19.19 -24.24
C GLY A 98 -16.25 19.72 -22.85
N PRO A 99 -16.75 18.83 -21.98
CA PRO A 99 -17.15 19.18 -20.62
C PRO A 99 -15.95 19.26 -19.68
N ALA A 100 -15.89 20.32 -18.88
CA ALA A 100 -14.88 20.49 -17.84
C ALA A 100 -15.45 21.13 -16.58
N ARG A 101 -14.82 20.82 -15.44
CA ARG A 101 -14.98 21.56 -14.19
C ARG A 101 -13.70 22.33 -13.95
N LEU A 102 -13.80 23.65 -14.02
CA LEU A 102 -12.67 24.57 -13.97
C LEU A 102 -12.73 25.40 -12.69
N GLY A 103 -11.57 25.75 -12.18
CA GLY A 103 -11.40 26.57 -10.98
C GLY A 103 -10.58 27.80 -11.27
N LEU A 104 -11.05 28.95 -10.80
CA LEU A 104 -10.31 30.20 -10.77
C LEU A 104 -9.88 30.48 -9.33
N SER A 105 -8.65 30.95 -9.12
CA SER A 105 -8.15 31.37 -7.82
C SER A 105 -7.13 32.51 -7.95
N ARG A 106 -7.22 33.49 -7.05
CA ARG A 106 -6.24 34.59 -6.94
C ARG A 106 -4.90 34.12 -6.36
N GLN A 107 -4.92 33.06 -5.54
CA GLN A 107 -3.74 32.53 -4.86
C GLN A 107 -2.95 31.60 -5.80
N GLN A 108 -1.62 31.68 -5.77
CA GLN A 108 -0.76 30.75 -6.51
C GLN A 108 -0.84 29.33 -5.92
N PRO A 109 -0.83 28.26 -6.73
CA PRO A 109 -0.67 28.18 -8.19
C PRO A 109 -1.98 28.28 -9.01
N GLY A 110 -2.98 29.02 -8.54
CA GLY A 110 -4.31 29.12 -9.14
C GLY A 110 -4.40 29.86 -10.47
N VAL A 111 -5.40 29.47 -11.28
CA VAL A 111 -5.73 30.07 -12.58
C VAL A 111 -6.45 31.40 -12.37
N GLN A 112 -5.99 32.46 -13.04
CA GLN A 112 -6.60 33.80 -12.97
C GLN A 112 -7.66 34.03 -14.04
N GLU A 113 -7.50 33.40 -15.21
CA GLU A 113 -8.38 33.58 -16.36
C GLU A 113 -8.57 32.26 -17.12
N ILE A 114 -9.80 31.97 -17.51
CA ILE A 114 -10.13 30.85 -18.39
C ILE A 114 -10.49 31.42 -19.76
N VAL A 115 -9.79 30.95 -20.79
CA VAL A 115 -10.03 31.34 -22.18
C VAL A 115 -10.85 30.23 -22.83
N LEU A 116 -12.10 30.56 -23.19
CA LEU A 116 -12.97 29.74 -24.01
C LEU A 116 -12.95 30.28 -25.45
N PRO A 117 -13.41 29.50 -26.45
CA PRO A 117 -13.35 29.96 -27.84
C PRO A 117 -14.23 31.19 -28.11
N ASP A 118 -15.35 31.32 -27.38
CA ASP A 118 -16.33 32.38 -27.57
C ASP A 118 -16.25 33.52 -26.52
N ARG A 119 -15.53 33.31 -25.41
CA ARG A 119 -15.45 34.27 -24.29
C ARG A 119 -14.26 34.02 -23.37
N ARG A 120 -13.98 34.98 -22.49
CA ARG A 120 -13.02 34.83 -21.39
C ARG A 120 -13.71 34.95 -20.05
N LEU A 121 -13.30 34.14 -19.08
CA LEU A 121 -13.87 34.13 -17.74
C LEU A 121 -12.82 34.57 -16.72
N ARG A 122 -13.15 35.55 -15.89
CA ARG A 122 -12.32 36.01 -14.77
C ARG A 122 -13.10 36.01 -13.47
N LEU A 123 -12.39 36.00 -12.35
CA LEU A 123 -12.98 36.17 -11.02
C LEU A 123 -13.63 37.54 -10.88
N ALA A 124 -14.82 37.58 -10.28
CA ALA A 124 -15.44 38.85 -9.91
C ALA A 124 -14.62 39.60 -8.84
N PRO A 125 -14.73 40.94 -8.78
CA PRO A 125 -14.16 41.72 -7.70
C PRO A 125 -14.68 41.24 -6.34
N GLY A 126 -13.79 41.06 -5.36
CA GLY A 126 -14.16 40.64 -4.00
C GLY A 126 -14.22 39.12 -3.77
N HIS A 127 -14.01 38.29 -4.80
CA HIS A 127 -13.96 36.83 -4.66
C HIS A 127 -12.54 36.30 -4.85
N ASP A 128 -12.10 35.43 -3.94
CA ASP A 128 -10.77 34.81 -3.99
C ASP A 128 -10.72 33.54 -4.84
N VAL A 129 -11.83 32.80 -4.91
CA VAL A 129 -11.95 31.52 -5.60
C VAL A 129 -13.33 31.43 -6.27
N ALA A 130 -13.36 30.85 -7.47
CA ALA A 130 -14.59 30.48 -8.14
C ALA A 130 -14.45 29.10 -8.79
N GLN A 131 -15.53 28.33 -8.79
CA GLN A 131 -15.60 27.05 -9.48
C GLN A 131 -16.76 27.06 -10.44
N LEU A 132 -16.54 26.56 -11.64
CA LEU A 132 -17.53 26.55 -12.71
C LEU A 132 -17.47 25.24 -13.48
N ARG A 133 -18.63 24.81 -13.97
CA ARG A 133 -18.78 23.73 -14.93
C ARG A 133 -19.04 24.36 -16.29
N VAL A 134 -18.27 23.94 -17.28
CA VAL A 134 -18.39 24.40 -18.67
C VAL A 134 -18.57 23.19 -19.56
N GLU A 135 -19.41 23.33 -20.58
CA GLU A 135 -19.45 22.46 -21.75
C GLU A 135 -19.26 23.32 -22.98
N VAL A 136 -18.21 23.02 -23.75
CA VAL A 136 -17.97 23.62 -25.07
C VAL A 136 -18.29 22.56 -26.11
N LYS A 137 -19.04 22.95 -27.15
CA LYS A 137 -19.30 22.13 -28.33
C LYS A 137 -19.15 22.99 -29.57
N ASP A 138 -18.43 22.49 -30.57
CA ASP A 138 -18.26 23.15 -31.86
C ASP A 138 -17.74 24.59 -31.74
N GLY A 139 -16.87 24.85 -30.76
CA GLY A 139 -16.32 26.18 -30.50
C GLY A 139 -17.29 27.17 -29.84
N VAL A 140 -18.42 26.71 -29.32
CA VAL A 140 -19.38 27.55 -28.59
C VAL A 140 -19.63 26.97 -27.20
N THR A 141 -19.68 27.83 -26.19
CA THR A 141 -20.04 27.42 -24.83
C THR A 141 -21.54 27.11 -24.77
N THR A 142 -21.91 25.83 -24.65
CA THR A 142 -23.31 25.38 -24.57
C THR A 142 -23.85 25.40 -23.15
N GLU A 143 -23.00 25.09 -22.17
CA GLU A 143 -23.37 25.14 -20.75
C GLU A 143 -22.29 25.90 -19.97
N LEU A 144 -22.69 26.86 -19.14
CA LEU A 144 -21.83 27.54 -18.18
C LEU A 144 -22.59 27.67 -16.86
N LYS A 145 -22.14 26.93 -15.85
CA LYS A 145 -22.74 26.94 -14.51
C LYS A 145 -21.69 27.27 -13.47
N VAL A 146 -21.88 28.37 -12.76
CA VAL A 146 -21.06 28.72 -11.60
C VAL A 146 -21.52 27.88 -10.40
N LEU A 147 -20.59 27.18 -9.77
CA LEU A 147 -20.83 26.34 -8.61
C LEU A 147 -20.49 27.07 -7.31
N VAL A 148 -19.43 27.87 -7.33
CA VAL A 148 -18.90 28.60 -6.16
C VAL A 148 -18.31 29.92 -6.63
N GLY A 149 -18.51 30.99 -5.86
CA GLY A 149 -18.00 32.32 -6.17
C GLY A 149 -18.76 33.00 -7.30
N ASP A 150 -18.20 34.10 -7.80
CA ASP A 150 -18.75 34.85 -8.93
C ASP A 150 -17.69 35.09 -10.00
N ILE A 151 -18.14 35.16 -11.25
CA ILE A 151 -17.28 35.36 -12.42
C ILE A 151 -17.77 36.53 -13.27
N VAL A 152 -16.83 37.19 -13.93
CA VAL A 152 -17.07 38.21 -14.96
C VAL A 152 -16.74 37.61 -16.31
N GLN A 153 -17.65 37.80 -17.26
CA GLN A 153 -17.47 37.35 -18.64
C GLN A 153 -16.94 38.52 -19.47
N LEU A 154 -15.83 38.29 -20.15
CA LEU A 154 -15.18 39.23 -21.04
C LEU A 154 -15.29 38.72 -22.49
N PRO A 155 -15.32 39.62 -23.48
CA PRO A 155 -15.28 39.22 -24.88
C PRO A 155 -14.00 38.40 -25.18
N PRO A 156 -14.05 37.51 -26.18
CA PRO A 156 -12.89 36.73 -26.60
C PRO A 156 -11.76 37.68 -26.99
N GLU A 157 -10.52 37.22 -26.80
CA GLU A 157 -9.36 38.02 -27.16
C GLU A 157 -9.39 38.28 -28.67
N ALA A 158 -9.38 39.56 -29.07
CA ALA A 158 -9.36 39.91 -30.48
C ALA A 158 -8.11 39.28 -31.11
N ALA A 159 -8.30 38.49 -32.17
CA ALA A 159 -7.19 37.91 -32.90
C ALA A 159 -6.20 39.03 -33.28
N PRO A 160 -4.89 38.86 -33.04
CA PRO A 160 -3.92 39.86 -33.46
C PRO A 160 -4.06 40.08 -34.97
N ALA A 161 -4.17 41.34 -35.38
CA ALA A 161 -4.28 41.70 -36.79
C ALA A 161 -3.11 41.06 -37.57
N PRO A 162 -3.35 40.44 -38.74
CA PRO A 162 -2.27 39.93 -39.56
C PRO A 162 -1.33 41.09 -39.91
N ARG A 163 -0.03 40.92 -39.61
CA ARG A 163 1.02 41.82 -40.09
C ARG A 163 1.30 41.57 -41.56
#